data_AF-A0A8E2EFQ0-F1
#
_entry.id   AF-A0A8E2EFQ0-F1
#
_cell.length_a   1.000
_cell.length_b   1.000
_cell.length_c   1.000
_cell.angle_alpha   90.00
_cell.angle_beta   90.00
_cell.angle_gamma   90.00
#
_symmetry.space_group_name_H-M   'P 1'
#
loop_
_entity.id
_entity.type
_entity.pdbx_description
1 polymer ?
#
loop_
_entity_poly.entity_id
_entity_poly.type
_entity_poly.pdbx_seq_one_letter_code
_entity_poly.pdbx_strand_id
1 'polypeptide(L)'
;MVTGTYPQKGFNTINRYKHQANYDVETIHSIVNSTPVLHVSFVPDPTTPMPIVLPMIGQMGLFSGDEARGEDDWKCYLHGYVSSRLMRLSDDAVKRGEEGLPLCVAATKVDGFVLTLTPNSHNYNYRSAVLQGFATIVDDPEEKIWAMKLITDSVVPNRYDNTRVPPDGAEMQSTRILKLKITGASGKVREGVPEDERKDMKREDILDTVWTGVIPVYEKLGDPQPGPYNRLSKIPDHVKDFVQDQNKVREKYAFDAAHKPAPVKRVKKAEED
;
A
#
# COMPACT_ATOMS: atom_id res chain seq x y z
N MET A 1 -11.70 4.31 13.82
CA MET A 1 -11.67 4.13 12.36
C MET A 1 -11.87 5.50 11.75
N VAL A 2 -11.01 5.90 10.83
CA VAL A 2 -11.14 7.19 10.15
C VAL A 2 -12.15 7.02 9.03
N THR A 3 -13.31 7.63 9.20
CA THR A 3 -14.40 7.58 8.23
C THR A 3 -14.26 8.74 7.26
N GLY A 4 -14.18 8.47 5.96
CA GLY A 4 -14.13 9.53 4.96
C GLY A 4 -13.72 9.04 3.59
N THR A 5 -13.80 9.93 2.61
CA THR A 5 -13.35 9.67 1.25
C THR A 5 -12.39 10.75 0.79
N TYR A 6 -11.32 10.38 0.10
CA TYR A 6 -10.47 11.34 -0.58
C TYR A 6 -11.23 12.05 -1.71
N PRO A 7 -11.02 13.36 -1.89
CA PRO A 7 -11.67 14.10 -2.96
C PRO A 7 -11.21 13.60 -4.33
N GLN A 8 -12.16 13.47 -5.25
CA GLN A 8 -11.86 13.16 -6.65
C GLN A 8 -11.43 14.45 -7.36
N LYS A 9 -10.25 14.42 -7.95
CA LYS A 9 -9.60 15.50 -8.70
C LYS A 9 -9.18 14.95 -10.06
N GLY A 10 -8.81 15.84 -11.00
CA GLY A 10 -8.40 15.42 -12.34
C GLY A 10 -7.26 14.41 -12.37
N PHE A 11 -6.31 14.50 -11.43
CA PHE A 11 -5.09 13.69 -11.41
C PHE A 11 -5.20 12.34 -10.65
N ASN A 12 -6.25 12.11 -9.85
CA ASN A 12 -6.50 10.85 -9.13
C ASN A 12 -7.79 10.15 -9.54
N THR A 13 -8.57 10.71 -10.48
CA THR A 13 -9.82 10.09 -10.94
C THR A 13 -9.54 8.84 -11.79
N ILE A 14 -10.05 7.70 -11.34
CA ILE A 14 -9.98 6.44 -12.09
C ILE A 14 -10.98 6.48 -13.25
N ASN A 15 -10.48 6.34 -14.48
CA ASN A 15 -11.30 6.42 -15.69
C ASN A 15 -11.74 5.05 -16.24
N ARG A 16 -10.88 4.03 -16.14
CA ARG A 16 -11.14 2.68 -16.67
C ARG A 16 -11.53 1.72 -15.55
N TYR A 17 -12.66 1.01 -15.75
CA TYR A 17 -13.30 0.15 -14.75
C TYR A 17 -13.69 0.92 -13.47
N LYS A 18 -14.48 1.99 -13.63
CA LYS A 18 -14.89 2.89 -12.52
C LYS A 18 -15.60 2.19 -11.37
N HIS A 19 -16.31 1.10 -11.63
CA HIS A 19 -16.98 0.29 -10.60
C HIS A 19 -15.99 -0.40 -9.64
N GLN A 20 -14.70 -0.44 -9.97
CA GLN A 20 -13.63 -0.95 -9.10
C GLN A 20 -12.90 0.19 -8.37
N ALA A 21 -13.22 1.45 -8.66
CA ALA A 21 -12.59 2.59 -8.03
C ALA A 21 -13.04 2.71 -6.58
N ASN A 22 -12.11 3.02 -5.70
CA ASN A 22 -12.34 3.23 -4.29
C ASN A 22 -11.62 4.51 -3.84
N TYR A 23 -12.31 5.36 -3.08
CA TYR A 23 -11.74 6.58 -2.51
C TYR A 23 -11.87 6.62 -0.99
N ASP A 24 -12.40 5.54 -0.39
CA ASP A 24 -12.53 5.36 1.04
C ASP A 24 -11.16 5.35 1.70
N VAL A 25 -11.03 6.17 2.75
CA VAL A 25 -9.78 6.39 3.47
C VAL A 25 -9.29 5.09 4.10
N GLU A 26 -10.17 4.35 4.77
CA GLU A 26 -9.83 3.09 5.44
C GLU A 26 -9.32 2.05 4.45
N THR A 27 -10.01 1.88 3.31
CA THR A 27 -9.61 0.95 2.25
C THR A 27 -8.23 1.30 1.71
N ILE A 28 -8.00 2.57 1.36
CA ILE A 28 -6.71 3.03 0.80
C ILE A 28 -5.58 2.82 1.81
N HIS A 29 -5.79 3.21 3.07
CA HIS A 29 -4.78 3.07 4.11
C HIS A 29 -4.47 1.61 4.41
N SER A 30 -5.48 0.74 4.44
CA SER A 30 -5.30 -0.70 4.62
C SER A 30 -4.46 -1.32 3.49
N ILE A 31 -4.65 -0.89 2.24
CA ILE A 31 -3.83 -1.36 1.11
C ILE A 31 -2.38 -0.92 1.27
N VAL A 32 -2.13 0.34 1.62
CA VAL A 32 -0.78 0.86 1.87
C VAL A 32 -0.12 0.09 3.02
N ASN A 33 -0.80 -0.03 4.15
CA ASN A 33 -0.24 -0.62 5.37
C ASN A 33 -0.09 -2.15 5.31
N SER A 34 -0.75 -2.82 4.36
CA SER A 34 -0.58 -4.25 4.10
C SER A 34 0.45 -4.54 2.99
N THR A 35 1.07 -3.51 2.42
CA THR A 35 2.07 -3.63 1.34
C THR A 35 3.47 -3.37 1.90
N PRO A 36 4.35 -4.40 1.96
CA PRO A 36 5.69 -4.25 2.56
C PRO A 36 6.62 -3.26 1.84
N VAL A 37 6.43 -3.07 0.54
CA VAL A 37 7.27 -2.21 -0.31
C VAL A 37 6.38 -1.24 -1.10
N LEU A 38 6.54 0.05 -0.81
CA LEU A 38 5.90 1.12 -1.55
C LEU A 38 6.78 1.57 -2.71
N HIS A 39 6.17 1.89 -3.85
CA HIS A 39 6.87 2.42 -5.02
C HIS A 39 6.73 3.94 -5.03
N VAL A 40 7.79 4.64 -4.67
CA VAL A 40 7.82 6.10 -4.52
C VAL A 40 8.40 6.73 -5.77
N SER A 41 7.54 7.44 -6.51
CA SER A 41 7.86 8.03 -7.80
C SER A 41 7.94 9.55 -7.70
N PHE A 42 8.96 10.13 -8.32
CA PHE A 42 9.19 11.58 -8.31
C PHE A 42 10.02 12.03 -9.51
N VAL A 43 9.94 13.33 -9.81
CA VAL A 43 10.80 13.99 -10.80
C VAL A 43 11.76 14.90 -10.03
N PRO A 44 13.08 14.65 -10.06
CA PRO A 44 14.05 15.42 -9.28
C PRO A 44 14.06 16.92 -9.60
N ASP A 45 13.93 17.25 -10.87
CA ASP A 45 13.90 18.61 -11.40
C ASP A 45 13.33 18.59 -12.84
N PRO A 46 12.86 19.72 -13.37
CA PRO A 46 12.22 19.77 -14.69
C PRO A 46 13.11 19.37 -15.87
N THR A 47 14.44 19.33 -15.69
CA THR A 47 15.39 18.92 -16.74
C THR A 47 15.65 17.42 -16.75
N THR A 48 15.23 16.70 -15.70
CA THR A 48 15.34 15.25 -15.64
C THR A 48 14.35 14.62 -16.65
N PRO A 49 14.82 13.84 -17.65
CA PRO A 49 13.96 13.36 -18.74
C PRO A 49 13.04 12.20 -18.34
N MET A 50 13.34 11.51 -17.24
CA MET A 50 12.62 10.31 -16.80
C MET A 50 12.24 10.40 -15.32
N PRO A 51 11.02 10.02 -14.92
CA PRO A 51 10.68 9.90 -13.51
C PRO A 51 11.52 8.80 -12.85
N ILE A 52 11.87 9.01 -11.57
CA ILE A 52 12.55 8.02 -10.74
C ILE A 52 11.49 7.28 -9.93
N VAL A 53 11.66 5.96 -9.75
CA VAL A 53 10.87 5.14 -8.85
C VAL A 53 11.80 4.45 -7.85
N LEU A 54 11.53 4.60 -6.55
CA LEU A 54 12.27 3.96 -5.47
C LEU A 54 11.38 2.98 -4.70
N PRO A 55 11.80 1.72 -4.48
CA PRO A 55 11.16 0.84 -3.52
C PRO A 55 11.53 1.29 -2.10
N MET A 56 10.53 1.57 -1.27
CA MET A 56 10.73 2.10 0.09
C MET A 56 9.81 1.44 1.10
N ILE A 57 10.27 1.33 2.34
CA ILE A 57 9.40 1.00 3.49
C ILE A 57 8.67 2.27 3.90
N GLY A 58 7.36 2.17 4.05
CA GLY A 58 6.54 3.25 4.56
C GLY A 58 5.27 2.76 5.22
N GLN A 59 4.59 3.67 5.91
CA GLN A 59 3.40 3.37 6.67
C GLN A 59 2.50 4.60 6.77
N MET A 60 1.19 4.40 6.63
CA MET A 60 0.21 5.42 6.99
C MET A 60 0.17 5.59 8.50
N GLY A 61 0.17 6.83 8.98
CA GLY A 61 0.04 7.13 10.40
C GLY A 61 -0.59 8.50 10.64
N LEU A 62 -1.08 8.66 11.88
CA LEU A 62 -1.58 9.92 12.43
C LEU A 62 -0.80 10.20 13.71
N PHE A 63 0.01 11.25 13.70
CA PHE A 63 0.77 11.67 14.87
C PHE A 63 -0.11 12.56 15.75
N SER A 64 -0.40 12.15 16.97
CA SER A 64 -1.30 12.89 17.88
C SER A 64 -0.81 14.30 18.22
N GLY A 65 0.49 14.58 18.11
CA GLY A 65 1.03 15.92 18.30
C GLY A 65 0.60 16.93 17.22
N ASP A 66 0.10 16.44 16.07
CA ASP A 66 -0.39 17.30 15.00
C ASP A 66 -1.77 17.91 15.33
N GLU A 67 -2.58 17.28 16.20
CA GLU A 67 -3.86 17.85 16.67
C GLU A 67 -3.65 19.22 17.33
N ALA A 68 -2.60 19.35 18.16
CA ALA A 68 -2.24 20.61 18.80
C ALA A 68 -1.79 21.69 17.81
N ARG A 69 -1.43 21.30 16.58
CA ARG A 69 -1.04 22.18 15.47
C ARG A 69 -2.22 22.47 14.53
N GLY A 70 -3.40 21.90 14.79
CA GLY A 70 -4.56 21.97 13.90
C GLY A 70 -4.43 21.13 12.63
N GLU A 71 -3.52 20.15 12.63
CA GLU A 71 -3.30 19.19 11.55
C GLU A 71 -3.82 17.81 11.99
N ASP A 72 -5.04 17.42 11.63
CA ASP A 72 -5.60 16.09 11.99
C ASP A 72 -5.66 15.13 10.78
N ASP A 73 -4.71 15.31 9.86
CA ASP A 73 -4.67 14.55 8.60
C ASP A 73 -3.67 13.39 8.68
N TRP A 74 -4.10 12.23 8.20
CA TRP A 74 -3.21 11.09 7.98
C TRP A 74 -2.12 11.40 6.97
N LYS A 75 -0.90 10.97 7.29
CA LYS A 75 0.29 11.12 6.44
C LYS A 75 0.89 9.76 6.12
N CYS A 76 1.57 9.66 4.99
CA CYS A 76 2.40 8.49 4.69
C CYS A 76 3.83 8.78 5.11
N TYR A 77 4.35 8.02 6.08
CA TYR A 77 5.71 8.16 6.59
C TYR A 77 6.63 7.18 5.87
N LEU A 78 7.73 7.69 5.32
CA LEU A 78 8.70 6.92 4.54
C LEU A 78 10.06 6.94 5.24
N HIS A 79 10.65 5.77 5.43
CA HIS A 79 12.02 5.67 5.97
C HIS A 79 13.04 6.10 4.93
N GLY A 80 14.10 6.81 5.35
CA GLY A 80 15.26 6.98 4.49
C GLY A 80 16.54 7.37 5.21
N TYR A 81 17.61 7.39 4.43
CA TYR A 81 18.94 7.78 4.90
C TYR A 81 19.16 9.27 4.66
N VAL A 82 19.83 9.93 5.62
CA VAL A 82 20.04 11.39 5.62
C VAL A 82 20.69 11.91 4.33
N SER A 83 21.61 11.17 3.72
CA SER A 83 22.29 11.61 2.50
C SER A 83 21.60 11.15 1.20
N SER A 84 20.41 10.56 1.29
CA SER A 84 19.71 10.12 0.08
C SER A 84 19.26 11.32 -0.76
N ARG A 85 19.32 11.16 -2.08
CA ARG A 85 18.92 12.21 -3.04
C ARG A 85 17.50 12.70 -2.77
N LEU A 86 16.58 11.78 -2.41
CA LEU A 86 15.19 12.09 -2.11
C LEU A 86 15.05 13.07 -0.92
N MET A 87 15.79 12.85 0.17
CA MET A 87 15.76 13.70 1.36
C MET A 87 16.25 15.12 1.04
N ARG A 88 17.38 15.22 0.31
CA ARG A 88 17.94 16.51 -0.11
C ARG A 88 16.96 17.28 -0.99
N LEU A 89 16.32 16.61 -1.96
CA LEU A 89 15.35 17.26 -2.84
C LEU A 89 14.11 17.76 -2.09
N SER A 90 13.65 17.02 -1.07
CA SER A 90 12.57 17.45 -0.18
C SER A 90 12.94 18.69 0.63
N ASP A 91 14.13 18.69 1.26
CA ASP A 91 14.65 19.84 1.99
C ASP A 91 14.85 21.07 1.08
N ASP A 92 15.42 20.87 -0.10
CA ASP A 92 15.62 21.94 -1.08
C ASP A 92 14.30 22.55 -1.55
N ALA A 93 13.24 21.74 -1.72
CA ALA A 93 11.90 22.24 -2.07
C ALA A 93 11.34 23.17 -0.98
N VAL A 94 11.42 22.75 0.29
CA VAL A 94 10.97 23.57 1.42
C VAL A 94 11.79 24.87 1.52
N LYS A 95 13.11 24.80 1.33
CA LYS A 95 13.98 26.00 1.31
C LYS A 95 13.66 26.99 0.20
N ARG A 96 13.11 26.52 -0.92
CA ARG A 96 12.60 27.38 -2.01
C ARG A 96 11.21 27.96 -1.73
N GLY A 97 10.59 27.63 -0.60
CA GLY A 97 9.24 28.06 -0.23
C GLY A 97 8.13 27.24 -0.88
N GLU A 98 8.43 26.04 -1.38
CA GLU A 98 7.43 25.11 -1.93
C GLU A 98 6.76 24.30 -0.80
N GLU A 99 5.61 23.67 -1.07
CA GLU A 99 4.90 22.81 -0.09
C GLU A 99 5.69 21.54 0.31
N GLY A 100 6.73 21.20 -0.44
CA GLY A 100 7.53 19.98 -0.30
C GLY A 100 7.79 19.32 -1.66
N LEU A 101 8.52 18.21 -1.68
CA LEU A 101 8.80 17.49 -2.91
C LEU A 101 7.55 16.75 -3.39
N PRO A 102 7.04 16.98 -4.62
CA PRO A 102 5.90 16.25 -5.15
C PRO A 102 6.23 14.76 -5.32
N LEU A 103 5.47 13.90 -4.65
CA LEU A 103 5.61 12.44 -4.75
C LEU A 103 4.31 11.78 -5.23
N CYS A 104 4.48 10.66 -5.92
CA CYS A 104 3.43 9.69 -6.20
C CYS A 104 3.84 8.34 -5.58
N VAL A 105 3.06 7.83 -4.63
CA VAL A 105 3.37 6.58 -3.90
C VAL A 105 2.35 5.52 -4.28
N ALA A 106 2.81 4.40 -4.83
CA ALA A 106 1.97 3.28 -5.22
C ALA A 106 2.18 2.06 -4.31
N ALA A 107 1.07 1.42 -3.94
CA ALA A 107 1.01 0.15 -3.22
C ALA A 107 0.10 -0.82 -4.00
N THR A 108 0.55 -2.05 -4.21
CA THR A 108 -0.22 -3.06 -4.98
C THR A 108 -0.05 -4.44 -4.36
N LYS A 109 -1.15 -5.18 -4.25
CA LYS A 109 -1.18 -6.61 -3.92
C LYS A 109 -1.94 -7.37 -4.99
N VAL A 110 -1.36 -8.48 -5.45
CA VAL A 110 -2.06 -9.46 -6.30
C VAL A 110 -2.65 -10.52 -5.38
N ASP A 111 -3.96 -10.68 -5.46
CA ASP A 111 -4.74 -11.57 -4.59
C ASP A 111 -5.26 -12.81 -5.36
N GLY A 112 -5.15 -12.85 -6.70
CA GLY A 112 -5.42 -14.06 -7.49
C GLY A 112 -5.30 -13.90 -9.00
N PHE A 113 -5.11 -15.01 -9.71
CA PHE A 113 -5.12 -15.08 -11.19
C PHE A 113 -6.49 -15.51 -11.67
N VAL A 114 -7.16 -14.67 -12.47
CA VAL A 114 -8.49 -14.95 -13.00
C VAL A 114 -8.38 -15.47 -14.42
N LEU A 115 -8.71 -16.75 -14.59
CA LEU A 115 -8.60 -17.51 -15.83
C LEU A 115 -9.99 -17.66 -16.46
N THR A 116 -10.12 -17.22 -17.71
CA THR A 116 -11.36 -17.06 -18.48
C THR A 116 -11.34 -17.92 -19.73
N LEU A 117 -12.48 -18.07 -20.42
CA LEU A 117 -12.62 -18.86 -21.65
C LEU A 117 -11.80 -18.29 -22.83
N THR A 118 -11.49 -17.00 -22.80
CA THR A 118 -10.77 -16.31 -23.90
C THR A 118 -9.53 -15.58 -23.40
N PRO A 119 -8.46 -15.47 -24.23
CA PRO A 119 -7.22 -14.78 -23.85
C PRO A 119 -7.41 -13.31 -23.43
N ASN A 120 -8.40 -12.63 -24.01
CA ASN A 120 -8.61 -11.19 -23.81
C ASN A 120 -9.30 -10.85 -22.49
N SER A 121 -9.88 -11.85 -21.81
CA SER A 121 -10.69 -11.65 -20.60
C SER A 121 -9.96 -12.00 -19.32
N HIS A 122 -8.75 -12.57 -19.41
CA HIS A 122 -7.91 -12.88 -18.26
C HIS A 122 -7.65 -11.64 -17.42
N ASN A 123 -7.56 -11.83 -16.10
CA ASN A 123 -7.41 -10.71 -15.17
C ASN A 123 -6.70 -11.13 -13.88
N TYR A 124 -6.54 -10.16 -12.98
CA TYR A 124 -6.09 -10.38 -11.62
C TYR A 124 -7.21 -10.03 -10.64
N ASN A 125 -7.35 -10.78 -9.56
CA ASN A 125 -7.86 -10.21 -8.32
C ASN A 125 -6.70 -9.44 -7.70
N TYR A 126 -6.92 -8.18 -7.35
CA TYR A 126 -5.88 -7.29 -6.86
C TYR A 126 -6.47 -6.12 -6.09
N ARG A 127 -5.62 -5.52 -5.26
CA ARG A 127 -5.85 -4.21 -4.65
C ARG A 127 -4.68 -3.31 -4.93
N SER A 128 -4.95 -2.05 -5.25
CA SER A 128 -3.91 -1.04 -5.40
C SER A 128 -4.36 0.29 -4.79
N ALA A 129 -3.41 1.04 -4.25
CA ALA A 129 -3.59 2.41 -3.80
C ALA A 129 -2.50 3.30 -4.40
N VAL A 130 -2.89 4.51 -4.80
CA VAL A 130 -1.98 5.56 -5.26
C VAL A 130 -2.23 6.79 -4.41
N LEU A 131 -1.18 7.26 -3.72
CA LEU A 131 -1.17 8.51 -2.96
C LEU A 131 -0.38 9.55 -3.74
N GLN A 132 -0.88 10.78 -3.80
CA GLN A 132 -0.20 11.91 -4.41
C GLN A 132 -0.17 13.06 -3.41
N GLY A 133 0.96 13.73 -3.31
CA GLY A 133 1.14 14.75 -2.29
C GLY A 133 2.53 15.38 -2.28
N PHE A 134 2.81 16.12 -1.22
CA PHE A 134 4.08 16.81 -1.01
C PHE A 134 4.80 16.24 0.21
N ALA A 135 6.04 15.81 0.02
CA ALA A 135 6.85 15.22 1.07
C ALA A 135 7.80 16.24 1.68
N THR A 136 7.82 16.24 3.02
CA THR A 136 8.71 17.06 3.85
C THR A 136 9.44 16.19 4.86
N ILE A 137 10.58 16.67 5.36
CA ILE A 137 11.33 15.98 6.41
C ILE A 137 10.56 16.12 7.74
N VAL A 138 10.55 15.05 8.54
CA VAL A 138 10.11 15.11 9.93
C VAL A 138 11.22 15.75 10.77
N ASP A 139 11.05 17.04 11.09
CA ASP A 139 12.01 17.82 11.87
C ASP A 139 11.72 17.81 13.38
N ASP A 140 10.46 17.60 13.77
CA ASP A 140 10.07 17.50 15.16
C ASP A 140 10.65 16.22 15.80
N PRO A 141 11.42 16.33 16.92
CA PRO A 141 12.04 15.17 17.53
C PRO A 141 11.06 14.11 18.05
N GLU A 142 9.90 14.52 18.58
CA GLU A 142 8.89 13.60 19.11
C GLU A 142 8.19 12.86 17.97
N GLU A 143 7.78 13.58 16.92
CA GLU A 143 7.22 12.99 15.71
C GLU A 143 8.22 12.03 15.05
N LYS A 144 9.51 12.39 15.03
CA LYS A 144 10.56 11.53 14.44
C LYS A 144 10.68 10.20 15.18
N ILE A 145 10.74 10.22 16.50
CA ILE A 145 10.82 8.99 17.31
C ILE A 145 9.55 8.15 17.12
N TRP A 146 8.39 8.79 17.17
CA TRP A 146 7.11 8.13 16.93
C TRP A 146 7.06 7.48 15.53
N ALA A 147 7.49 8.19 14.48
CA ALA A 147 7.46 7.68 13.11
C ALA A 147 8.47 6.55 12.89
N MET A 148 9.64 6.63 13.54
CA MET A 148 10.60 5.52 13.56
C MET A 148 10.00 4.26 14.20
N LYS A 149 9.29 4.42 15.33
CA LYS A 149 8.55 3.33 15.96
C LYS A 149 7.46 2.79 15.05
N LEU A 150 6.62 3.66 14.48
CA LEU A 150 5.55 3.29 13.54
C LEU A 150 6.07 2.45 12.37
N ILE A 151 7.16 2.87 11.73
CA ILE A 151 7.76 2.15 10.60
C ILE A 151 8.42 0.85 11.05
N THR A 152 9.05 0.82 12.22
CA THR A 152 9.65 -0.42 12.74
C THR A 152 8.58 -1.46 13.06
N ASP A 153 7.48 -1.02 13.70
CA ASP A 153 6.36 -1.87 14.08
C ASP A 153 5.48 -2.26 12.88
N SER A 154 5.56 -1.55 11.75
CA SER A 154 4.90 -1.96 10.51
C SER A 154 5.55 -3.18 9.85
N VAL A 155 6.86 -3.39 10.07
CA VAL A 155 7.59 -4.55 9.56
C VAL A 155 7.24 -5.80 10.37
N VAL A 156 7.30 -5.70 11.69
CA VAL A 156 6.83 -6.72 12.64
C VAL A 156 6.21 -5.98 13.84
N PRO A 157 4.97 -6.29 14.25
CA PRO A 157 4.32 -5.63 15.38
C PRO A 157 5.14 -5.68 16.67
N ASN A 158 5.15 -4.59 17.42
CA ASN A 158 5.89 -4.41 18.68
C ASN A 158 7.41 -4.60 18.56
N ARG A 159 7.96 -4.56 17.34
CA ARG A 159 9.39 -4.81 17.12
C ARG A 159 10.27 -3.73 17.74
N TYR A 160 9.85 -2.48 17.72
CA TYR A 160 10.66 -1.37 18.25
C TYR A 160 11.02 -1.57 19.72
N ASP A 161 10.02 -1.82 20.58
CA ASP A 161 10.24 -2.02 22.02
C ASP A 161 10.94 -3.36 22.34
N ASN A 162 10.98 -4.29 21.37
CA ASN A 162 11.69 -5.56 21.46
C ASN A 162 13.11 -5.51 20.84
N THR A 163 13.70 -4.32 20.80
CA THR A 163 15.11 -4.08 20.44
C THR A 163 15.81 -3.21 21.48
N ARG A 164 17.09 -2.88 21.27
CA ARG A 164 17.78 -1.89 22.13
C ARG A 164 17.17 -0.52 21.88
N VAL A 165 16.60 0.07 22.93
CA VAL A 165 16.00 1.40 22.90
C VAL A 165 16.56 2.27 24.04
N PRO A 166 16.62 3.61 23.87
CA PRO A 166 16.34 4.34 22.63
C PRO A 166 17.47 4.17 21.60
N PRO A 167 17.22 4.54 20.31
CA PRO A 167 18.29 4.69 19.33
C PRO A 167 19.37 5.65 19.84
N ASP A 168 20.63 5.36 19.53
CA ASP A 168 21.73 6.23 19.92
C ASP A 168 21.85 7.47 19.00
N GLY A 169 22.77 8.38 19.35
CA GLY A 169 22.96 9.63 18.62
C GLY A 169 23.35 9.43 17.15
N ALA A 170 24.13 8.39 16.82
CA ALA A 170 24.57 8.14 15.45
C ALA A 170 23.41 7.60 14.58
N GLU A 171 22.61 6.70 15.14
CA GLU A 171 21.37 6.21 14.51
C GLU A 171 20.38 7.37 14.29
N MET A 172 20.20 8.24 15.28
CA MET A 172 19.32 9.41 15.16
C MET A 172 19.81 10.43 14.14
N GLN A 173 21.12 10.58 13.96
CA GLN A 173 21.69 11.50 12.97
C GLN A 173 21.57 10.96 11.54
N SER A 174 21.80 9.66 11.36
CA SER A 174 21.85 9.00 10.05
C SER A 174 20.46 8.71 9.46
N THR A 175 19.47 8.45 10.31
CA THR A 175 18.09 8.20 9.86
C THR A 175 17.32 9.51 9.67
N ARG A 176 16.58 9.61 8.57
CA ARG A 176 15.58 10.63 8.29
C ARG A 176 14.25 9.97 7.94
N ILE A 177 13.16 10.61 8.31
CA ILE A 177 11.81 10.20 7.92
C ILE A 177 11.22 11.31 7.06
N LEU A 178 10.61 10.93 5.94
CA LEU A 178 9.74 11.84 5.19
C LEU A 178 8.30 11.62 5.62
N LYS A 179 7.53 12.70 5.72
CA LYS A 179 6.08 12.64 5.81
C LYS A 179 5.47 13.21 4.54
N LEU A 180 4.59 12.43 3.90
CA LEU A 180 3.83 12.84 2.74
C LEU A 180 2.50 13.42 3.21
N LYS A 181 2.30 14.72 3.01
CA LYS A 181 0.98 15.35 3.08
C LYS A 181 0.19 14.95 1.84
N ILE A 182 -0.89 14.18 2.03
CA ILE A 182 -1.66 13.60 0.92
C ILE A 182 -2.64 14.65 0.39
N THR A 183 -2.50 15.00 -0.89
CA THR A 183 -3.40 15.96 -1.56
C THR A 183 -4.48 15.28 -2.38
N GLY A 184 -4.26 14.02 -2.74
CA GLY A 184 -5.24 13.15 -3.38
C GLY A 184 -4.80 11.70 -3.29
N ALA A 185 -5.76 10.80 -3.17
CA ALA A 185 -5.51 9.37 -3.24
C ALA A 185 -6.62 8.67 -4.02
N SER A 186 -6.29 7.50 -4.56
CA SER A 186 -7.24 6.61 -5.21
C SER A 186 -6.86 5.17 -4.97
N GLY A 187 -7.87 4.33 -4.79
CA GLY A 187 -7.75 2.89 -4.67
C GLY A 187 -8.45 2.21 -5.84
N LYS A 188 -7.98 1.02 -6.21
CA LYS A 188 -8.68 0.16 -7.15
C LYS A 188 -8.66 -1.26 -6.65
N VAL A 189 -9.83 -1.87 -6.55
CA VAL A 189 -10.02 -3.21 -6.01
C VAL A 189 -10.80 -4.05 -7.01
N ARG A 190 -10.21 -5.17 -7.42
CA ARG A 190 -10.90 -6.19 -8.20
C ARG A 190 -10.85 -7.50 -7.42
N GLU A 191 -12.03 -8.05 -7.17
CA GLU A 191 -12.22 -9.35 -6.56
C GLU A 191 -13.28 -10.13 -7.35
N GLY A 192 -13.34 -11.43 -7.14
CA GLY A 192 -14.38 -12.31 -7.65
C GLY A 192 -13.95 -13.24 -8.76
N VAL A 193 -14.90 -14.08 -9.15
CA VAL A 193 -14.78 -15.12 -10.19
C VAL A 193 -14.64 -14.53 -11.61
N PRO A 194 -14.25 -15.35 -12.61
CA PRO A 194 -14.27 -14.95 -14.01
C PRO A 194 -15.65 -14.46 -14.49
N GLU A 195 -15.66 -13.56 -15.47
CA GLU A 195 -16.87 -13.13 -16.19
C GLU A 195 -16.55 -13.08 -17.68
N ASP A 196 -16.96 -14.13 -18.38
CA ASP A 196 -16.79 -14.27 -19.83
C ASP A 196 -17.96 -13.65 -20.62
N GLU A 197 -17.73 -13.45 -21.92
CA GLU A 197 -18.76 -12.96 -22.82
C GLU A 197 -19.87 -14.00 -23.00
N ARG A 198 -21.13 -13.53 -23.08
CA ARG A 198 -22.30 -14.41 -23.20
C ARG A 198 -22.25 -15.36 -24.40
N LYS A 199 -21.58 -14.96 -25.48
CA LYS A 199 -21.40 -15.78 -26.68
C LYS A 199 -20.50 -16.99 -26.43
N ASP A 200 -19.52 -16.86 -25.54
CA ASP A 200 -18.52 -17.91 -25.25
C ASP A 200 -19.03 -18.82 -24.14
N MET A 201 -19.77 -18.28 -23.16
CA MET A 201 -20.46 -19.07 -22.12
C MET A 201 -21.60 -19.97 -22.63
N LYS A 202 -21.89 -19.97 -23.94
CA LYS A 202 -22.91 -20.83 -24.58
C LYS A 202 -22.30 -21.82 -25.57
N ARG A 203 -20.97 -21.86 -25.67
CA ARG A 203 -20.25 -22.68 -26.62
C ARG A 203 -19.73 -23.93 -25.92
N GLU A 204 -20.48 -25.03 -26.03
CA GLU A 204 -20.11 -26.32 -25.44
C GLU A 204 -18.71 -26.76 -25.88
N ASP A 205 -18.32 -26.51 -27.14
CA ASP A 205 -16.98 -26.84 -27.65
C ASP A 205 -15.84 -26.17 -26.87
N ILE A 206 -16.08 -24.96 -26.34
CA ILE A 206 -15.13 -24.25 -25.48
C ILE A 206 -15.30 -24.68 -24.02
N LEU A 207 -16.54 -24.78 -23.52
CA LEU A 207 -16.82 -25.15 -22.13
C LEU A 207 -16.28 -26.54 -21.76
N ASP A 208 -16.28 -27.48 -22.71
CA ASP A 208 -15.77 -28.83 -22.52
C ASP A 208 -14.23 -28.93 -22.61
N THR A 209 -13.55 -27.90 -23.10
CA THR A 209 -12.10 -27.95 -23.40
C THR A 209 -11.26 -26.91 -22.64
N VAL A 210 -11.89 -25.85 -22.12
CA VAL A 210 -11.18 -24.73 -21.47
C VAL A 210 -11.60 -24.62 -20.01
N TRP A 211 -10.64 -24.81 -19.11
CA TRP A 211 -10.84 -24.59 -17.68
C TRP A 211 -10.89 -23.09 -17.35
N THR A 212 -11.83 -22.69 -16.49
CA THR A 212 -11.92 -21.34 -15.94
C THR A 212 -11.93 -21.37 -14.42
N GLY A 213 -11.45 -20.30 -13.79
CA GLY A 213 -11.44 -20.19 -12.35
C GLY A 213 -10.50 -19.12 -11.84
N VAL A 214 -10.26 -19.13 -10.54
CA VAL A 214 -9.30 -18.24 -9.89
C VAL A 214 -8.26 -19.09 -9.19
N ILE A 215 -6.98 -18.75 -9.38
CA ILE A 215 -5.88 -19.24 -8.54
C ILE A 215 -5.64 -18.17 -7.48
N PRO A 216 -6.02 -18.35 -6.20
CA PRO A 216 -5.73 -17.39 -5.15
C PRO A 216 -4.22 -17.20 -4.99
N VAL A 217 -3.78 -15.95 -4.79
CA VAL A 217 -2.37 -15.59 -4.62
C VAL A 217 -2.24 -14.84 -3.31
N TYR A 218 -1.31 -15.27 -2.46
CA TYR A 218 -1.00 -14.58 -1.21
C TYR A 218 0.46 -14.80 -0.81
N GLU A 219 1.03 -13.85 -0.08
CA GLU A 219 2.38 -13.94 0.46
C GLU A 219 2.37 -14.75 1.76
N LYS A 220 3.06 -15.88 1.79
CA LYS A 220 3.26 -16.67 3.00
C LYS A 220 4.60 -16.35 3.65
N LEU A 221 4.56 -15.90 4.91
CA LEU A 221 5.74 -15.78 5.76
C LEU A 221 6.22 -17.18 6.15
N GLY A 222 7.50 -17.46 5.94
CA GLY A 222 8.14 -18.71 6.36
C GLY A 222 8.49 -18.72 7.85
N ASP A 223 9.03 -19.84 8.32
CA ASP A 223 9.48 -19.98 9.70
C ASP A 223 10.66 -19.02 10.00
N PRO A 224 10.65 -18.30 11.13
CA PRO A 224 11.75 -17.40 11.50
C PRO A 224 13.08 -18.13 11.59
N GLN A 225 14.07 -17.65 10.84
CA GLN A 225 15.43 -18.19 10.88
C GLN A 225 16.30 -17.37 11.85
N PRO A 226 17.05 -18.01 12.75
CA PRO A 226 17.90 -17.28 13.69
C PRO A 226 19.05 -16.58 12.96
N GLY A 227 19.35 -15.35 13.36
CA GLY A 227 20.52 -14.62 12.88
C GLY A 227 21.84 -15.19 13.42
N PRO A 228 23.00 -14.86 12.81
CA PRO A 228 24.30 -15.47 13.13
C PRO A 228 24.79 -15.22 14.56
N TYR A 229 24.27 -14.19 15.25
CA TYR A 229 24.64 -13.83 16.62
C TYR A 229 23.47 -14.03 17.61
N ASN A 230 22.36 -14.63 17.18
CA ASN A 230 21.22 -14.87 18.06
C ASN A 230 21.59 -15.90 19.15
N ARG A 231 21.34 -15.56 20.40
CA ARG A 231 21.56 -16.44 21.56
C ARG A 231 20.28 -16.92 22.22
N LEU A 232 19.12 -16.45 21.75
CA LEU A 232 17.82 -16.87 22.28
C LEU A 232 17.45 -18.24 21.73
N SER A 233 17.11 -19.17 22.63
CA SER A 233 16.68 -20.52 22.28
C SER A 233 15.23 -20.61 21.81
N LYS A 234 14.44 -19.56 22.06
CA LYS A 234 13.02 -19.47 21.67
C LYS A 234 12.79 -18.24 20.83
N ILE A 235 11.94 -18.36 19.82
CA ILE A 235 11.42 -17.23 19.05
C ILE A 235 10.47 -16.43 19.96
N PRO A 236 10.61 -15.11 20.08
CA PRO A 236 9.67 -14.29 20.85
C PRO A 236 8.23 -14.41 20.34
N ASP A 237 7.27 -14.42 21.26
CA ASP A 237 5.85 -14.65 20.93
C ASP A 237 5.34 -13.64 19.89
N HIS A 238 5.66 -12.35 20.01
CA HIS A 238 5.25 -11.33 19.02
C HIS A 238 5.67 -11.64 17.58
N VAL A 239 6.82 -12.30 17.38
CA VAL A 239 7.30 -12.71 16.05
C VAL A 239 6.52 -13.92 15.57
N LYS A 240 6.34 -14.91 16.45
CA LYS A 240 5.62 -16.15 16.14
C LYS A 240 4.15 -15.85 15.80
N ASP A 241 3.48 -15.07 16.63
CA ASP A 241 2.09 -14.68 16.47
C ASP A 241 1.90 -13.87 15.19
N PHE A 242 2.80 -12.92 14.91
CA PHE A 242 2.80 -12.18 13.64
C PHE A 242 2.84 -13.11 12.42
N VAL A 243 3.77 -14.07 12.39
CA VAL A 243 3.89 -15.02 11.26
C VAL A 243 2.59 -15.83 11.10
N GLN A 244 2.06 -16.36 12.20
CA GLN A 244 0.84 -17.17 12.18
C GLN A 244 -0.38 -16.36 11.73
N ASP A 245 -0.58 -15.19 12.31
CA ASP A 245 -1.78 -14.39 12.08
C ASP A 245 -1.76 -13.73 10.69
N GLN A 246 -0.62 -13.22 10.24
CA GLN A 246 -0.52 -12.67 8.89
C GLN A 246 -0.75 -13.74 7.82
N ASN A 247 -0.23 -14.95 8.00
CA ASN A 247 -0.48 -16.04 7.07
C ASN A 247 -1.98 -16.36 6.99
N LYS A 248 -2.67 -16.48 8.14
CA LYS A 248 -4.12 -16.71 8.17
C LYS A 248 -4.90 -15.58 7.49
N VAL A 249 -4.57 -14.32 7.80
CA VAL A 249 -5.27 -13.15 7.24
C VAL A 249 -5.11 -13.07 5.72
N ARG A 250 -3.88 -13.26 5.21
CA ARG A 250 -3.57 -13.16 3.78
C ARG A 250 -4.18 -14.30 2.99
N GLU A 251 -4.07 -15.53 3.51
CA GLU A 251 -4.72 -16.70 2.92
C GLU A 251 -6.24 -16.51 2.86
N LYS A 252 -6.86 -16.16 4.00
CA LYS A 252 -8.30 -15.94 4.07
C LYS A 252 -8.76 -14.88 3.07
N TYR A 253 -8.08 -13.73 3.00
CA TYR A 253 -8.45 -12.68 2.06
C TYR A 253 -8.41 -13.16 0.61
N ALA A 254 -7.33 -13.80 0.19
CA ALA A 254 -7.18 -14.28 -1.19
C ALA A 254 -8.24 -15.33 -1.55
N PHE A 255 -8.53 -16.25 -0.63
CA PHE A 255 -9.60 -17.25 -0.81
C PHE A 255 -10.98 -16.59 -0.88
N ASP A 256 -11.33 -15.71 0.06
CA ASP A 256 -12.61 -15.00 0.04
C ASP A 256 -12.79 -14.20 -1.26
N ALA A 257 -11.75 -13.45 -1.66
CA ALA A 257 -11.74 -12.65 -2.88
C ALA A 257 -11.97 -13.51 -4.13
N ALA A 258 -11.39 -14.71 -4.19
CA ALA A 258 -11.58 -15.65 -5.30
C ALA A 258 -13.01 -16.19 -5.43
N HIS A 259 -13.79 -16.20 -4.34
CA HIS A 259 -15.16 -16.74 -4.30
C HIS A 259 -16.26 -15.66 -4.37
N LYS A 260 -15.89 -14.38 -4.41
CA LYS A 260 -16.86 -13.31 -4.62
C LYS A 260 -17.51 -13.42 -6.01
N PRO A 261 -18.76 -12.96 -6.18
CA PRO A 261 -19.34 -12.77 -7.50
C PRO A 261 -18.46 -11.88 -8.36
N ALA A 262 -18.49 -12.07 -9.69
CA ALA A 262 -17.76 -11.21 -10.59
C ALA A 262 -18.16 -9.72 -10.43
N PRO A 263 -17.23 -8.77 -10.64
CA PRO A 263 -17.54 -7.34 -10.53
C PRO A 263 -18.64 -6.92 -11.49
N VAL A 264 -19.67 -6.25 -10.98
CA VAL A 264 -20.78 -5.75 -11.81
C VAL A 264 -20.29 -4.56 -12.64
N LYS A 265 -20.06 -4.78 -13.95
CA LYS A 265 -19.55 -3.74 -14.87
C LYS A 265 -20.55 -2.59 -15.11
N ARG A 266 -21.85 -2.88 -15.05
CA ARG A 266 -22.99 -1.94 -15.16
C ARG A 266 -24.18 -2.48 -14.36
N VAL A 267 -24.82 -1.64 -13.55
CA VAL A 267 -26.19 -1.91 -13.12
C VAL A 267 -27.04 -1.82 -14.38
N LYS A 268 -27.63 -2.93 -14.84
CA LYS A 268 -28.65 -2.87 -15.89
C LYS A 268 -29.77 -1.98 -15.33
N LYS A 269 -30.13 -0.89 -16.03
CA LYS A 269 -31.41 -0.24 -15.78
C LYS A 269 -32.46 -1.35 -15.86
N ALA A 270 -33.29 -1.48 -14.82
CA ALA A 270 -34.47 -2.32 -14.90
C ALA A 270 -35.21 -1.92 -16.19
N GLU A 271 -35.49 -2.89 -17.04
CA GLU A 271 -36.46 -2.71 -18.11
C GLU A 271 -37.77 -2.40 -17.39
N GLU A 272 -38.20 -1.13 -17.45
CA GLU A 272 -39.55 -0.73 -17.05
C GLU A 272 -40.50 -1.41 -18.05
N ASP A 273 -41.31 -2.34 -17.53
CA ASP A 273 -42.42 -3.00 -18.24
C ASP A 273 -43.47 -1.98 -18.73
#